data_AF-A0A2T6E6J0-F1
#
_entry.id   AF-A0A2T6E6J0-F1
#
_cell.length_a   1.000
_cell.length_b   1.000
_cell.length_c   1.000
_cell.angle_alpha   90.00
_cell.angle_beta   90.00
_cell.angle_gamma   90.00
#
_symmetry.space_group_name_H-M   'P 1'
#
loop_
_entity.id
_entity.type
_entity.pdbx_description
1 polymer ?
#
loop_
_entity_poly.entity_id
_entity_poly.type
_entity_poly.pdbx_seq_one_letter_code
_entity_poly.pdbx_strand_id
1 'polypeptide(L)'
;MRQVPFDRLLIQPQVHRDWFRRAGGLCFELDIATASAFAALWRDYENEQRPAPVAFLNRHPIAENDALFALFAAVQILLSEAPELVVTPGENSLILDSATG
;
A
#
# COMPACT_ATOMS: atom_id res chain seq x y z
N MET A 1 11.73 -9.79 4.31
CA MET A 1 10.89 -8.58 4.42
C MET A 1 11.72 -7.37 4.85
N ARG A 2 11.50 -6.19 4.24
CA ARG A 2 12.15 -4.92 4.59
C ARG A 2 11.18 -3.99 5.34
N GLN A 3 11.65 -3.39 6.44
CA GLN A 3 10.92 -2.32 7.14
C GLN A 3 11.05 -0.98 6.41
N VAL A 4 9.94 -0.29 6.24
CA VAL A 4 9.84 1.04 5.63
C VAL A 4 9.29 2.00 6.70
N PRO A 5 10.15 2.80 7.33
CA PRO A 5 9.70 3.75 8.35
C PRO A 5 8.83 4.85 7.71
N PHE A 6 7.97 5.47 8.51
CA PHE A 6 6.99 6.46 8.05
C PHE A 6 7.61 7.63 7.28
N ASP A 7 8.79 8.11 7.70
CA ASP A 7 9.55 9.18 7.03
C ASP A 7 10.02 8.80 5.61
N ARG A 8 9.98 7.51 5.27
CA ARG A 8 10.36 6.95 3.97
C ARG A 8 9.16 6.50 3.13
N LEU A 9 7.95 6.78 3.60
CA LEU A 9 6.73 6.47 2.87
C LEU A 9 6.61 7.28 1.57
N LEU A 10 6.99 8.56 1.59
CA LEU A 10 6.89 9.47 0.45
C LEU A 10 8.04 9.33 -0.56
N ILE A 11 8.93 8.34 -0.37
CA ILE A 11 9.95 8.03 -1.37
C ILE A 11 9.26 7.56 -2.66
N GLN A 12 9.88 7.86 -3.80
CA GLN A 12 9.38 7.44 -5.11
C GLN A 12 8.99 5.94 -5.10
N PRO A 13 7.76 5.58 -5.53
CA PRO A 13 7.29 4.20 -5.52
C PRO A 13 8.19 3.17 -6.21
N GLN A 14 9.01 3.61 -7.19
CA GLN A 14 10.01 2.75 -7.83
C GLN A 14 11.06 2.22 -6.85
N VAL A 15 11.36 2.95 -5.77
CA VAL A 15 12.27 2.51 -4.71
C VAL A 15 11.62 1.42 -3.85
N HIS A 16 10.34 1.56 -3.51
CA HIS A 16 9.61 0.52 -2.78
C HIS A 16 9.57 -0.78 -3.59
N ARG A 17 9.37 -0.65 -4.90
CA ARG A 17 9.43 -1.77 -5.85
C ARG A 17 10.78 -2.46 -5.88
N ASP A 18 11.88 -1.72 -5.97
CA ASP A 18 13.23 -2.31 -5.92
C ASP A 18 13.52 -2.98 -4.58
N TRP A 19 13.01 -2.42 -3.49
CA TRP A 19 13.09 -3.03 -2.17
C TRP A 19 12.29 -4.32 -2.07
N PHE A 20 11.06 -4.33 -2.59
CA PHE A 20 10.20 -5.50 -2.62
C PHE A 20 10.87 -6.64 -3.39
N ARG A 21 11.38 -6.38 -4.59
CA ARG A 21 12.10 -7.36 -5.43
C ARG A 21 13.28 -8.01 -4.72
N ARG A 22 14.00 -7.26 -3.86
CA ARG A 22 15.16 -7.76 -3.12
C ARG A 22 14.78 -8.49 -1.83
N ALA A 23 13.72 -8.05 -1.16
CA ALA A 23 13.38 -8.47 0.20
C ALA A 23 12.23 -9.48 0.28
N GLY A 24 11.53 -9.73 -0.83
CA GLY A 24 10.35 -10.60 -0.93
C GLY A 24 9.09 -10.05 -0.22
N GLY A 25 9.18 -8.85 0.32
CA GLY A 25 8.08 -8.21 1.05
C GLY A 25 8.50 -6.91 1.72
N LEU A 26 7.52 -6.04 1.96
CA LEU A 26 7.66 -4.77 2.66
C LEU A 26 6.75 -4.75 3.89
N CYS A 27 7.20 -4.09 4.94
CA CYS A 27 6.38 -3.71 6.07
C CYS A 27 6.53 -2.21 6.26
N PHE A 28 5.48 -1.45 6.00
CA PHE A 28 5.44 -0.01 6.27
C PHE A 28 5.06 0.21 7.72
N GLU A 29 5.88 0.96 8.44
CA GLU A 29 5.58 1.42 9.80
C GLU A 29 4.74 2.68 9.70
N LEU A 30 3.57 2.68 10.33
CA LEU A 30 2.56 3.72 10.21
C LEU A 30 2.11 4.16 11.61
N ASP A 31 1.61 5.39 11.71
CA ASP A 31 0.76 5.72 12.85
C ASP A 31 -0.60 4.99 12.73
N ILE A 32 -1.30 4.85 13.87
CA ILE A 32 -2.56 4.12 13.97
C ILE A 32 -3.65 4.73 13.08
N ALA A 33 -3.68 6.07 12.96
CA ALA A 33 -4.70 6.76 12.17
C ALA A 33 -4.51 6.49 10.67
N THR A 34 -3.28 6.56 10.18
CA THR A 34 -2.91 6.24 8.79
C THR A 34 -3.17 4.77 8.49
N ALA A 35 -2.77 3.84 9.38
CA ALA A 35 -3.02 2.41 9.20
C ALA A 35 -4.51 2.09 9.14
N SER A 36 -5.30 2.66 10.05
CA SER A 36 -6.76 2.48 10.10
C SER A 36 -7.46 3.04 8.87
N ALA A 37 -7.07 4.24 8.43
CA ALA A 37 -7.65 4.87 7.26
C ALA A 37 -7.30 4.10 5.97
N PHE A 38 -6.06 3.61 5.86
CA PHE A 38 -5.66 2.75 4.76
C PHE A 38 -6.43 1.42 4.77
N ALA A 39 -6.61 0.78 5.92
CA ALA A 39 -7.36 -0.47 6.02
C ALA A 39 -8.82 -0.30 5.54
N ALA A 40 -9.46 0.82 5.89
CA ALA A 40 -10.80 1.14 5.42
C ALA A 40 -10.84 1.34 3.90
N LEU A 41 -9.92 2.16 3.36
CA LEU A 41 -9.80 2.40 1.92
C LEU A 41 -9.53 1.10 1.15
N TRP A 42 -8.62 0.27 1.64
CA TRP A 42 -8.23 -0.98 1.00
C TRP A 42 -9.38 -1.98 0.97
N ARG A 43 -10.13 -2.10 2.07
CA ARG A 43 -11.33 -2.93 2.12
C ARG A 43 -12.38 -2.49 1.09
N ASP A 44 -12.60 -1.19 0.95
CA ASP A 44 -13.55 -0.66 -0.04
C ASP A 44 -13.08 -0.93 -1.48
N TYR A 45 -11.77 -0.79 -1.74
CA TYR A 45 -11.15 -1.15 -3.01
C TYR A 45 -11.35 -2.64 -3.37
N GLU A 46 -11.13 -3.54 -2.41
CA GLU A 46 -11.36 -4.99 -2.57
C GLU A 46 -12.84 -5.32 -2.79
N ASN A 47 -13.74 -4.69 -2.03
CA ASN A 47 -15.20 -4.87 -2.17
C ASN A 47 -15.72 -4.43 -3.55
N GLU A 48 -15.09 -3.42 -4.15
CA GLU A 48 -15.38 -2.97 -5.51
C GLU A 48 -14.71 -3.84 -6.60
N GLN A 49 -14.08 -4.96 -6.22
CA GLN A 49 -13.35 -5.88 -7.10
C GLN A 49 -12.15 -5.23 -7.79
N ARG A 50 -11.40 -4.39 -7.04
CA ARG A 50 -10.16 -3.74 -7.50
C ARG A 50 -10.33 -2.97 -8.83
N PRO A 51 -11.21 -1.95 -8.89
CA PRO A 51 -11.43 -1.17 -10.10
C PRO A 51 -10.16 -0.41 -10.52
N ALA A 52 -10.16 0.21 -11.69
CA ALA A 52 -9.04 1.06 -12.12
C ALA A 52 -8.72 2.13 -11.04
N PRO A 53 -7.45 2.26 -10.58
CA PRO A 53 -7.09 3.13 -9.46
C PRO A 53 -7.59 4.56 -9.58
N VAL A 54 -7.49 5.18 -10.76
CA VAL A 54 -7.97 6.53 -11.01
C VAL A 54 -9.50 6.64 -10.83
N ALA A 55 -10.26 5.65 -11.30
CA ALA A 55 -11.71 5.64 -11.15
C ALA A 55 -12.13 5.46 -9.68
N PHE A 56 -11.37 4.67 -8.91
CA PHE A 56 -11.56 4.52 -7.47
C PHE A 56 -11.29 5.81 -6.71
N LEU A 57 -10.12 6.42 -6.94
CA LEU A 57 -9.72 7.66 -6.25
C LEU A 57 -10.61 8.86 -6.58
N ASN A 58 -11.26 8.87 -7.75
CA ASN A 58 -12.26 9.89 -8.08
C ASN A 58 -13.54 9.78 -7.22
N ARG A 59 -13.87 8.59 -6.69
CA ARG A 59 -15.00 8.37 -5.77
C ARG A 59 -14.59 8.49 -4.30
N HIS A 60 -13.32 8.21 -4.01
CA HIS A 60 -12.73 8.22 -2.68
C HIS A 60 -11.58 9.25 -2.64
N PRO A 61 -11.89 10.56 -2.56
CA PRO A 61 -10.89 11.61 -2.63
C PRO A 61 -9.98 11.56 -1.41
N ILE A 62 -8.74 11.10 -1.62
CA ILE A 62 -7.66 11.09 -0.61
C ILE A 62 -6.65 12.22 -0.84
N ALA A 63 -7.01 13.22 -1.66
CA ALA A 63 -6.11 14.28 -2.12
C ALA A 63 -5.53 15.14 -0.98
N GLU A 64 -6.17 15.15 0.19
CA GLU A 64 -5.69 15.86 1.38
C GLU A 64 -4.88 14.98 2.33
N ASN A 65 -4.66 13.70 2.00
CA ASN A 65 -3.88 12.77 2.80
C ASN A 65 -2.76 12.13 1.97
N ASP A 66 -1.62 12.83 1.91
CA ASP A 66 -0.44 12.43 1.16
C ASP A 66 0.07 11.04 1.53
N ALA A 67 -0.03 10.65 2.81
CA ALA A 67 0.40 9.34 3.28
C ALA A 67 -0.49 8.22 2.72
N LEU A 68 -1.81 8.38 2.77
CA LEU A 68 -2.79 7.47 2.17
C LEU A 68 -2.58 7.36 0.66
N PHE A 69 -2.38 8.49 -0.02
CA PHE A 69 -2.12 8.51 -1.46
C PHE A 69 -0.82 7.77 -1.81
N ALA A 70 0.27 8.05 -1.08
CA ALA A 70 1.55 7.39 -1.30
C ALA A 70 1.48 5.88 -1.04
N LEU A 71 0.82 5.44 0.04
CA LEU A 71 0.58 4.02 0.33
C LEU A 71 -0.21 3.35 -0.78
N PHE A 72 -1.33 3.95 -1.19
CA PHE A 72 -2.16 3.38 -2.24
C PHE A 72 -1.38 3.29 -3.56
N ALA A 73 -0.69 4.35 -3.97
CA ALA A 73 0.14 4.35 -5.17
C ALA A 73 1.26 3.31 -5.13
N ALA A 74 1.94 3.15 -3.99
CA ALA A 74 2.97 2.14 -3.79
C ALA A 74 2.38 0.73 -3.97
N VAL A 75 1.23 0.45 -3.33
CA VAL A 75 0.52 -0.84 -3.46
C VAL A 75 0.11 -1.10 -4.90
N GLN A 76 -0.44 -0.11 -5.61
CA GLN A 76 -0.83 -0.29 -7.02
C GLN A 76 0.37 -0.61 -7.92
N ILE A 77 1.52 0.05 -7.70
CA ILE A 77 2.74 -0.24 -8.46
C ILE A 77 3.23 -1.66 -8.18
N LEU A 78 3.20 -2.09 -6.92
CA LEU A 78 3.62 -3.45 -6.57
C LEU A 78 2.67 -4.51 -7.13
N LEU A 79 1.36 -4.27 -7.10
CA LEU A 79 0.37 -5.16 -7.71
C LEU A 79 0.49 -5.26 -9.23
N SER A 80 0.96 -4.20 -9.90
CA SER A 80 1.23 -4.26 -11.34
C SER A 80 2.41 -5.18 -11.68
N GLU A 81 3.31 -5.42 -10.72
CA GLU A 81 4.45 -6.33 -10.90
C GLU A 81 4.20 -7.74 -10.34
N ALA A 82 3.48 -7.83 -9.23
CA ALA A 82 3.12 -9.05 -8.51
C ALA A 82 1.61 -9.05 -8.23
N PRO A 83 0.77 -9.49 -9.19
CA PRO A 83 -0.69 -9.51 -9.03
C PRO A 83 -1.17 -10.38 -7.86
N GLU A 84 -0.37 -11.35 -7.45
CA GLU A 84 -0.58 -12.26 -6.32
C GLU A 84 -0.17 -11.68 -4.96
N LEU A 85 0.28 -10.41 -4.92
CA LEU A 85 0.64 -9.71 -3.69
C LEU A 85 -0.52 -9.72 -2.69
N VAL A 86 -0.21 -10.13 -1.47
CA VAL A 86 -1.12 -10.04 -0.33
C VAL A 86 -0.87 -8.71 0.38
N VAL A 87 -1.95 -7.99 0.65
CA VAL A 87 -1.94 -6.70 1.32
C VAL A 87 -2.63 -6.86 2.66
N THR A 88 -1.85 -6.78 3.75
CA THR A 88 -2.33 -7.03 5.11
C THR A 88 -2.17 -5.78 5.97
N PRO A 89 -3.22 -4.97 6.14
CA PRO A 89 -3.22 -3.87 7.09
C PRO A 89 -3.14 -4.38 8.54
N GLY A 90 -2.24 -3.81 9.34
CA GLY A 90 -2.10 -4.05 10.77
C GLY A 90 -2.54 -2.84 11.62
N GLU A 91 -2.37 -2.92 12.94
CA GLU A 91 -2.73 -1.83 13.87
C GLU A 91 -1.90 -0.55 13.64
N ASN A 92 -0.62 -0.70 13.35
CA ASN A 92 0.35 0.38 13.12
C ASN A 92 1.27 0.06 11.93
N SER A 93 0.80 -0.75 10.99
CA SER A 93 1.62 -1.19 9.87
C SER A 93 0.81 -1.57 8.64
N LEU A 94 1.49 -1.67 7.51
CA LEU A 94 0.99 -2.31 6.30
C LEU A 94 2.02 -3.33 5.81
N ILE A 95 1.64 -4.60 5.76
CA ILE A 95 2.49 -5.68 5.26
C ILE A 95 2.11 -6.01 3.83
N LEU A 96 3.10 -6.07 2.95
CA LEU A 96 3.00 -6.46 1.55
C LEU A 96 3.95 -7.64 1.29
N ASP A 97 3.44 -8.82 1.01
CA ASP A 97 4.24 -10.01 0.72
C ASP A 97 3.61 -10.88 -0.38
N SER A 98 4.44 -11.72 -1.01
CA SER A 98 3.94 -12.72 -1.96
C SER A 98 3.21 -13.82 -1.21
N ALA A 99 2.06 -14.30 -1.72
CA ALA A 99 1.28 -15.38 -1.12
C ALA A 99 2.05 -16.69 -0.90
N THR A 100 3.25 -16.83 -1.46
CA THR A 100 4.20 -17.93 -1.24
C THR A 100 5.40 -17.46 -0.43
N GLY A 101 5.24 -17.45 0.89
CA GLY A 101 6.35 -17.42 1.86
C GLY A 101 6.55 -18.80 2.47
#